data_AF-A0A2E2N822-F1
#
_entry.id   AF-A0A2E2N822-F1
#
_cell.length_a   1.000
_cell.length_b   1.000
_cell.length_c   1.000
_cell.angle_alpha   90.00
_cell.angle_beta   90.00
_cell.angle_gamma   90.00
#
_symmetry.space_group_name_H-M   'P 1'
#
loop_
_entity.id
_entity.type
_entity.pdbx_description
1 polymer ?
#
loop_
_entity_poly.entity_id
_entity_poly.type
_entity_poly.pdbx_seq_one_letter_code
_entity_poly.pdbx_strand_id
1 'polypeptide(L)'
;MVDRCICMNSTFQALIATAREHGLGLEGLIEQTGCGERCALCLPFIREALATGRTAFDDDEAQALFAETRASDAQRSGVTRQAD
;
A
#
# COMPACT_ATOMS: atom_id res chain seq x y z
N MET A 1 -0.08 15.36 4.42
CA MET A 1 1.09 14.49 4.16
C MET A 1 0.86 13.11 4.77
N VAL A 2 1.14 12.07 4.00
CA VAL A 2 1.03 10.66 4.37
C VAL A 2 2.43 10.03 4.29
N ASP A 3 2.97 9.60 5.42
CA ASP A 3 4.34 9.06 5.53
C ASP A 3 4.41 7.72 6.29
N ARG A 4 3.27 7.18 6.73
CA ARG A 4 3.21 6.04 7.64
C ARG A 4 1.93 5.22 7.56
N CYS A 5 2.03 3.97 8.00
CA CYS A 5 0.90 3.19 8.44
C CYS A 5 0.42 3.69 9.81
N ILE A 6 -0.76 4.29 9.88
CA ILE A 6 -1.33 4.80 11.15
C ILE A 6 -1.65 3.68 12.14
N CYS A 7 -2.01 2.50 11.63
CA CYS A 7 -2.44 1.37 12.45
C CYS A 7 -1.30 0.75 13.27
N MET A 8 -0.10 0.74 12.69
CA MET A 8 1.12 0.17 13.28
C MET A 8 2.14 1.26 13.64
N ASN A 9 1.77 2.54 13.48
CA ASN A 9 2.63 3.70 13.67
C ASN A 9 4.04 3.54 13.04
N SER A 10 4.11 2.97 11.84
CA SER A 10 5.37 2.62 11.16
C SER A 10 5.53 3.48 9.90
N THR A 11 6.66 4.19 9.78
CA THR A 11 6.92 5.04 8.62
C THR A 11 7.24 4.22 7.38
N PHE A 12 6.89 4.72 6.20
CA PHE A 12 7.26 4.06 4.95
C PHE A 12 8.78 3.95 4.82
N GLN A 13 9.54 4.93 5.29
CA GLN A 13 11.00 4.85 5.33
C GLN A 13 11.51 3.65 6.13
N ALA A 14 10.95 3.40 7.32
CA ALA A 14 11.33 2.24 8.12
C ALA A 14 10.93 0.92 7.43
N LEU A 15 9.72 0.86 6.86
CA LEU A 15 9.24 -0.31 6.14
C LEU A 15 10.11 -0.65 4.92
N ILE A 16 10.54 0.35 4.15
CA ILE A 16 11.45 0.16 3.01
C ILE A 16 12.85 -0.25 3.45
N ALA A 17 13.35 0.29 4.57
CA ALA A 17 14.61 -0.16 5.14
C ALA A 17 14.55 -1.65 5.52
N THR A 18 13.50 -2.07 6.24
CA THR A 18 13.24 -3.48 6.58
C THR A 18 13.13 -4.37 5.35
N ALA A 19 12.37 -3.93 4.34
CA ALA A 19 12.24 -4.69 3.09
C ALA A 19 13.58 -4.89 2.39
N ARG A 20 14.43 -3.86 2.36
CA ARG A 20 15.77 -3.95 1.76
C ARG A 20 16.72 -4.81 2.58
N GLU A 21 16.71 -4.66 3.89
CA GLU A 21 17.57 -5.43 4.82
C GLU A 21 17.31 -6.92 4.73
N HIS A 22 16.04 -7.31 4.60
CA HIS A 22 15.62 -8.71 4.58
C HIS A 22 15.31 -9.27 3.18
N GLY A 23 15.46 -8.45 2.12
CA GLY A 23 15.15 -8.85 0.75
C GLY A 23 13.67 -9.17 0.51
N LEU A 24 12.76 -8.44 1.17
CA LEU A 24 11.32 -8.70 1.13
C LEU A 24 10.63 -7.96 -0.01
N GLY A 25 9.70 -8.66 -0.66
CA GLY A 25 8.63 -8.05 -1.45
C GLY A 25 7.47 -7.59 -0.56
N LEU A 26 6.37 -7.17 -1.21
CA LEU A 26 5.19 -6.68 -0.51
C LEU A 26 4.59 -7.72 0.44
N GLU A 27 4.35 -8.95 -0.02
CA GLU A 27 3.73 -9.99 0.82
C GLU A 27 4.57 -10.27 2.07
N GLY A 28 5.88 -10.47 1.91
CA GLY A 28 6.78 -10.73 3.05
C GLY A 28 6.86 -9.55 4.03
N LEU A 29 6.80 -8.32 3.52
CA LEU A 29 6.75 -7.12 4.36
C LEU A 29 5.43 -7.02 5.14
N ILE A 30 4.29 -7.37 4.53
CA ILE A 30 2.99 -7.44 5.20
C ILE A 30 3.05 -8.49 6.31
N GLU A 31 3.51 -9.70 6.02
CA GLU A 31 3.60 -10.79 7.00
C GLU A 31 4.48 -10.42 8.19
N GLN A 32 5.60 -9.74 7.95
CA GLN A 32 6.53 -9.37 9.02
C GLN A 32 6.04 -8.19 9.87
N THR A 33 5.30 -7.24 9.30
CA THR A 33 4.99 -5.95 9.96
C THR A 33 3.51 -5.73 10.27
N GLY A 34 2.60 -6.50 9.66
CA GLY A 34 1.15 -6.27 9.68
C GLY A 34 0.70 -5.00 8.94
N CYS A 35 1.61 -4.24 8.35
CA CYS A 35 1.28 -3.04 7.58
C CYS A 35 0.68 -3.44 6.24
N GLY A 36 -0.51 -2.93 5.90
CA GLY A 36 -1.23 -3.25 4.67
C GLY A 36 -2.40 -4.23 4.86
N GLU A 37 -2.52 -4.86 6.02
CA GLU A 37 -3.59 -5.85 6.29
C GLU A 37 -4.72 -5.28 7.16
N ARG A 38 -4.41 -4.51 8.22
CA ARG A 38 -5.42 -4.12 9.23
C ARG A 38 -6.55 -3.24 8.69
N CYS A 39 -6.23 -2.03 8.23
CA CYS A 39 -7.20 -1.13 7.60
C CYS A 39 -7.01 -1.04 6.07
N ALA A 40 -5.93 -1.65 5.56
CA ALA A 40 -5.47 -1.60 4.17
C ALA A 40 -5.22 -0.20 3.57
N LEU A 41 -5.46 0.90 4.28
CA LEU A 41 -5.30 2.27 3.74
C LEU A 41 -3.86 2.63 3.37
N CYS A 42 -2.87 2.05 4.04
CA CYS A 42 -1.46 2.28 3.74
C CYS A 42 -0.94 1.44 2.56
N LEU A 43 -1.69 0.43 2.11
CA LEU A 43 -1.24 -0.52 1.11
C LEU A 43 -0.81 0.10 -0.23
N PRO A 44 -1.56 1.05 -0.84
CA PRO A 44 -1.10 1.68 -2.08
C PRO A 44 0.21 2.45 -1.91
N PHE A 45 0.39 3.11 -0.77
CA PHE A 45 1.63 3.83 -0.46
C PHE A 45 2.81 2.89 -0.23
N ILE A 46 2.60 1.74 0.41
CA ILE A 46 3.66 0.74 0.60
C ILE A 46 4.09 0.18 -0.75
N ARG A 47 3.14 -0.11 -1.65
CA ARG A 47 3.43 -0.55 -3.03
C ARG A 47 4.26 0.49 -3.78
N GLU A 48 3.83 1.74 -3.74
CA GLU A 48 4.51 2.85 -4.40
C GLU A 48 5.92 3.08 -3.81
N ALA A 49 6.04 3.00 -2.49
CA ALA A 49 7.32 3.15 -1.78
C ALA A 49 8.30 2.01 -2.11
N LEU A 50 7.82 0.78 -2.28
CA LEU A 50 8.65 -0.36 -2.70
C LEU A 50 9.13 -0.20 -4.14
N ALA A 51 8.27 0.32 -5.02
CA ALA A 51 8.59 0.52 -6.43
C ALA A 51 9.55 1.70 -6.68
N THR A 52 9.34 2.83 -5.99
CA THR A 52 10.02 4.10 -6.29
C THR A 52 10.99 4.56 -5.22
N GLY A 53 10.88 4.03 -4.00
CA GLY A 53 11.60 4.52 -2.83
C GLY A 53 11.06 5.82 -2.22
N ARG A 54 9.95 6.37 -2.72
CA ARG A 54 9.27 7.53 -2.09
C ARG A 54 8.66 7.12 -0.75
N THR A 55 8.81 7.94 0.28
CA THR A 55 8.38 7.60 1.65
C THR A 55 7.46 8.64 2.29
N ALA A 56 7.11 9.69 1.56
CA ALA A 56 6.15 10.70 1.98
C ALA A 56 5.40 11.21 0.75
N PHE A 57 4.10 11.42 0.93
CA PHE A 57 3.19 11.85 -0.12
C PHE A 57 2.38 13.04 0.40
N ASP A 58 2.22 14.08 -0.41
CA ASP A 58 1.31 15.17 -0.06
C ASP A 58 -0.17 14.75 -0.22
N ASP A 59 -1.09 15.69 0.03
CA ASP A 59 -2.52 15.39 0.03
C ASP A 59 -3.06 15.14 -1.38
N ASP A 60 -2.46 15.73 -2.41
CA ASP A 60 -2.86 15.55 -3.82
C ASP A 60 -2.34 14.21 -4.35
N GLU A 61 -1.07 13.88 -4.07
CA GLU A 61 -0.46 12.59 -4.37
C GLU A 61 -1.20 11.43 -3.68
N ALA A 62 -1.58 11.62 -2.41
CA ALA A 62 -2.33 10.61 -1.67
C ALA A 62 -3.72 10.35 -2.25
N GLN A 63 -4.41 11.41 -2.67
CA GLN A 63 -5.71 11.27 -3.34
C GLN A 63 -5.58 10.53 -4.67
N ALA A 64 -4.55 10.81 -5.46
CA ALA A 64 -4.30 10.11 -6.72
C ALA A 64 -4.11 8.59 -6.50
N LEU A 65 -3.23 8.20 -5.57
CA LEU A 65 -2.97 6.79 -5.25
C LEU A 65 -4.23 6.05 -4.76
N PHE A 66 -5.08 6.71 -3.97
CA PHE A 66 -6.35 6.13 -3.56
C PHE A 66 -7.37 6.01 -4.69
N ALA A 67 -7.42 6.98 -5.59
CA ALA A 67 -8.31 6.93 -6.75
C ALA A 67 -7.92 5.79 -7.69
N GLU A 68 -6.62 5.60 -7.95
CA GLU A 68 -6.08 4.51 -8.76
C GLU A 68 -6.40 3.13 -8.16
N THR A 69 -6.25 2.99 -6.84
CA THR A 69 -6.56 1.75 -6.12
C THR A 69 -8.05 1.41 -6.25
N ARG A 70 -8.92 2.40 -6.01
CA ARG A 70 -10.38 2.23 -6.16
C ARG A 70 -10.78 1.91 -7.60
N ALA A 71 -10.16 2.54 -8.59
CA ALA A 71 -10.43 2.26 -9.99
C ALA A 71 -10.07 0.81 -10.33
N SER A 72 -8.92 0.33 -9.84
CA SER A 72 -8.45 -1.05 -10.03
C SER A 72 -9.38 -2.08 -9.35
N ASP A 73 -9.83 -1.79 -8.13
CA ASP A 73 -10.77 -2.65 -7.39
C ASP A 73 -12.17 -2.68 -8.02
N ALA A 74 -12.66 -1.53 -8.51
CA ALA A 74 -13.93 -1.44 -9.23
C ALA A 74 -13.90 -2.23 -10.54
N GLN A 75 -12.79 -2.18 -11.28
CA GLN A 75 -12.58 -2.96 -12.50
C GLN A 75 -12.53 -4.47 -12.19
N ARG A 76 -11.90 -4.87 -11.09
CA ARG A 76 -11.81 -6.28 -10.67
C ARG A 76 -13.14 -6.84 -10.14
N SER A 77 -13.95 -6.02 -9.47
CA SER A 77 -15.27 -6.39 -8.96
C SER A 77 -16.35 -6.49 -10.04
N GLY A 78 -16.04 -6.11 -11.29
CA GLY A 78 -16.91 -6.29 -12.45
C GLY A 78 -17.01 -7.74 -12.95
N VAL A 79 -16.22 -8.69 -12.43
CA VAL A 79 -16.26 -10.12 -12.81
C VAL A 79 -17.15 -10.89 -11.84
N THR A 80 -18.47 -10.80 -12.03
CA THR A 80 -19.47 -11.92 -12.01
C THR A 80 -20.89 -11.34 -12.03
N ARG A 81 -21.44 -11.15 -13.23
CA ARG A 81 -22.88 -11.30 -13.49
C ARG A 81 -23.06 -11.95 -14.87
N GLN A 82 -23.36 -13.25 -14.86
CA GLN A 82 -24.05 -14.09 -15.88
C GLN A 82 -23.57 -15.54 -15.70
N ALA A 83 -24.38 -16.60 -15.75
CA ALA A 83 -25.80 -16.87 -15.97
C ALA A 83 -26.07 -18.22 -15.23
N ASP A 84 -27.23 -18.52 -14.64
CA ASP A 84 -28.53 -18.87 -15.23
C ASP A 84 -29.60 -18.80 -14.13
#